data_AF-A0A1G3PA67-F1
#
_entry.id   AF-A0A1G3PA67-F1
#
_cell.length_a   1.000
_cell.length_b   1.000
_cell.length_c   1.000
_cell.angle_alpha   90.00
_cell.angle_beta   90.00
_cell.angle_gamma   90.00
#
_symmetry.space_group_name_H-M   'P 1'
#
loop_
_entity.id
_entity.type
_entity.pdbx_description
1 polymer ?
#
loop_
_entity_poly.entity_id
_entity_poly.type
_entity_poly.pdbx_seq_one_letter_code
_entity_poly.pdbx_strand_id
1 'polypeptide(L)'
;MKKVICILYIFIISLFSLYPDQTSDIIKLYEHNPALRKKRIVELKDEIKDLNKRLKNFSYLQTTDLDKDTQKNIFNELKREKKETRKELRAQRKKNLEKIDSLMDAAITNEEYESLLKHRKELRKEYLVERKNYRQESYVEEKTEDSINEFKRIIMNLDKDSLTFVTNGTRISKQGPESQYFFSTDKLANSYKYTEEFGSIFNSKESIFLSWVGKNNDKARKAAANNFTNRIKSMCFSKSLRTGKKLKDIPINLIGHSHGGNIMILVSNQLLREEYNVQLLFTLNTPRREYIPLYPVEHVQLFSYDDKVQKIGAWDFDFLWQDMDYQGPAARKFENAVNINLNYFLDYDTFKFFSNEFLGLYKTGRDYYHQITRYLGIIEKIILDESKIDNLRSTVGKENN
;
A
#
# COMPACT_ATOMS: atom_id res chain seq x y z
N MET A 1 12.39 -13.83 12.87
CA MET A 1 12.74 -12.76 13.83
C MET A 1 11.84 -11.56 13.61
N LYS A 2 12.08 -10.62 12.67
CA LYS A 2 11.19 -9.43 12.52
C LYS A 2 9.68 -9.74 12.46
N LYS A 3 9.22 -10.71 11.66
CA LYS A 3 7.79 -11.10 11.61
C LYS A 3 7.22 -11.81 12.85
N VAL A 4 8.05 -12.56 13.59
CA VAL A 4 7.60 -13.29 14.81
C VAL A 4 7.64 -12.36 16.02
N ILE A 5 8.62 -11.46 16.05
CA ILE A 5 8.69 -10.36 17.01
C ILE A 5 7.49 -9.44 16.80
N CYS A 6 7.15 -9.05 15.56
CA CYS A 6 5.96 -8.22 15.30
C CYS A 6 4.64 -8.88 15.75
N ILE A 7 4.42 -10.18 15.50
CA ILE A 7 3.16 -10.85 15.89
C ILE A 7 3.01 -10.90 17.41
N LEU A 8 4.09 -11.18 18.15
CA LEU A 8 4.08 -11.15 19.61
C LEU A 8 3.95 -9.74 20.17
N TYR A 9 4.61 -8.77 19.56
CA TYR A 9 4.59 -7.39 20.03
C TYR A 9 3.22 -6.76 19.85
N ILE A 10 2.57 -7.02 18.71
CA ILE A 10 1.16 -6.66 18.46
C ILE A 10 0.25 -7.27 19.53
N PHE A 11 0.50 -8.52 19.94
CA PHE A 11 -0.29 -9.20 20.95
C PHE A 11 -0.08 -8.64 22.38
N ILE A 12 1.18 -8.35 22.75
CA ILE A 12 1.54 -7.67 24.02
C ILE A 12 0.92 -6.26 24.09
N ILE A 13 0.83 -5.56 22.95
CA ILE A 13 0.21 -4.23 22.85
C ILE A 13 -1.32 -4.28 22.97
N SER A 14 -1.97 -5.31 22.41
CA SER A 14 -3.41 -5.54 22.59
C SER A 14 -3.77 -5.86 24.05
N LEU A 15 -2.87 -6.55 24.77
CA LEU A 15 -2.98 -6.77 26.22
C LEU A 15 -2.78 -5.46 27.01
N PHE A 16 -1.88 -4.58 26.58
CA PHE A 16 -1.55 -3.31 27.25
C PHE A 16 -2.68 -2.29 27.22
N SER A 17 -3.49 -2.32 26.16
CA SER A 17 -4.63 -1.42 25.98
C SER A 17 -5.88 -1.87 26.74
N LEU A 18 -5.96 -3.15 27.12
CA LEU A 18 -7.07 -3.70 27.90
C LEU A 18 -6.77 -3.76 29.40
N TYR A 19 -5.51 -3.99 29.81
CA TYR A 19 -5.12 -4.20 31.22
C TYR A 19 -3.74 -3.60 31.56
N PRO A 20 -3.62 -2.26 31.65
CA PRO A 20 -2.33 -1.57 31.80
C PRO A 20 -1.52 -2.04 33.01
N ASP A 21 -2.19 -2.39 34.11
CA ASP A 21 -1.56 -2.80 35.37
C ASP A 21 -0.97 -4.22 35.34
N GLN A 22 -1.47 -5.12 34.47
CA GLN A 22 -1.01 -6.51 34.37
C GLN A 22 0.05 -6.72 33.27
N THR A 23 0.08 -5.85 32.26
CA THR A 23 1.07 -5.92 31.17
C THR A 23 2.50 -5.61 31.61
N SER A 24 2.67 -4.85 32.68
CA SER A 24 3.97 -4.56 33.29
C SER A 24 4.73 -5.85 33.61
N ASP A 25 4.05 -6.88 34.12
CA ASP A 25 4.68 -8.13 34.53
C ASP A 25 4.95 -9.07 33.35
N ILE A 26 4.10 -9.07 32.31
CA ILE A 26 4.33 -9.83 31.06
C ILE A 26 5.51 -9.24 30.27
N ILE A 27 5.59 -7.91 30.18
CA ILE A 27 6.71 -7.20 29.54
C ILE A 27 8.00 -7.41 30.35
N LYS A 28 7.96 -7.32 31.70
CA LYS A 28 9.11 -7.67 32.54
C LYS A 28 9.53 -9.13 32.36
N LEU A 29 8.60 -10.07 32.24
CA LEU A 29 8.91 -11.49 31.97
C LEU A 29 9.63 -11.68 30.62
N TYR A 30 9.31 -10.85 29.62
CA TYR A 30 9.86 -10.91 28.26
C TYR A 30 11.18 -10.13 28.12
N GLU A 31 11.32 -9.01 28.82
CA GLU A 31 12.51 -8.16 28.85
C GLU A 31 13.61 -8.73 29.76
N HIS A 32 13.25 -9.39 30.87
CA HIS A 32 14.21 -10.03 31.78
C HIS A 32 14.60 -11.46 31.39
N ASN A 33 14.14 -11.97 30.24
CA ASN A 33 14.52 -13.31 29.78
C ASN A 33 15.24 -13.30 28.41
N PRO A 34 16.50 -12.81 28.35
CA PRO A 34 17.38 -12.90 27.17
C PRO A 34 17.49 -14.32 26.60
N ALA A 35 17.22 -15.35 27.41
CA ALA A 35 17.21 -16.75 27.02
C ALA A 35 16.14 -17.10 25.96
N LEU A 36 15.10 -16.28 25.79
CA LEU A 36 14.06 -16.46 24.76
C LEU A 36 14.52 -16.00 23.36
N ARG A 37 15.55 -15.14 23.25
CA ARG A 37 16.29 -14.97 21.99
C ARG A 37 17.22 -16.16 21.81
N LYS A 38 16.65 -17.31 21.42
CA LYS A 38 17.44 -18.53 21.20
C LYS A 38 18.56 -18.24 20.19
N LYS A 39 19.78 -18.18 20.71
CA LYS A 39 21.08 -18.10 20.04
C LYS A 39 21.08 -18.82 18.67
N ARG A 40 20.46 -20.01 18.61
CA ARG A 40 20.29 -20.82 17.39
C ARG A 40 19.57 -20.13 16.22
N ILE A 41 18.54 -19.30 16.46
CA ILE A 41 17.84 -18.60 15.35
C ILE A 41 18.72 -17.49 14.73
N VAL A 42 19.61 -16.90 15.54
CA VAL A 42 20.60 -15.94 15.07
C VAL A 42 21.66 -16.69 14.25
N GLU A 43 22.24 -17.75 14.81
CA GLU A 43 23.21 -18.63 14.14
C GLU A 43 22.71 -19.14 12.78
N LEU A 44 21.50 -19.72 12.73
CA LEU A 44 20.90 -20.23 11.48
C LEU A 44 20.70 -19.13 10.42
N LYS A 45 20.52 -17.87 10.81
CA LYS A 45 20.42 -16.77 9.84
C LYS A 45 21.78 -16.36 9.31
N ASP A 46 22.79 -16.37 10.16
CA ASP A 46 24.15 -16.04 9.78
C ASP A 46 24.73 -17.15 8.88
N GLU A 47 24.45 -18.42 9.19
CA GLU A 47 24.72 -19.57 8.31
C GLU A 47 24.05 -19.41 6.93
N ILE A 48 22.76 -19.05 6.87
CA ILE A 48 22.09 -18.78 5.58
C ILE A 48 22.73 -17.60 4.83
N LYS A 49 23.18 -16.56 5.55
CA LYS A 49 23.82 -15.39 4.95
C LYS A 49 25.19 -15.78 4.36
N ASP A 50 25.98 -16.57 5.08
CA ASP A 50 27.25 -17.10 4.61
C ASP A 50 27.09 -18.02 3.39
N LEU A 51 26.13 -18.96 3.43
CA LEU A 51 25.81 -19.83 2.30
C LEU A 51 25.39 -19.05 1.04
N ASN A 52 24.67 -17.93 1.20
CA ASN A 52 24.38 -17.06 0.06
C ASN A 52 25.62 -16.38 -0.50
N LYS A 53 26.56 -15.98 0.36
CA LYS A 53 27.84 -15.40 -0.05
C LYS A 53 28.69 -16.43 -0.79
N ARG A 54 28.80 -17.65 -0.26
CA ARG A 54 29.50 -18.78 -0.90
C ARG A 54 28.90 -19.13 -2.25
N LEU A 55 27.57 -19.30 -2.35
CA LEU A 55 26.88 -19.55 -3.63
C LEU A 55 27.10 -18.43 -4.65
N LYS A 56 27.06 -17.17 -4.20
CA LYS A 56 27.33 -16.01 -5.07
C LYS A 56 28.77 -16.06 -5.57
N ASN A 57 29.75 -16.18 -4.68
CA ASN A 57 31.16 -16.25 -5.05
C ASN A 57 31.43 -17.43 -5.98
N PHE A 58 30.83 -18.60 -5.73
CA PHE A 58 30.94 -19.77 -6.59
C PHE A 58 30.38 -19.53 -7.99
N SER A 59 29.28 -18.76 -8.13
CA SER A 59 28.74 -18.39 -9.44
C SER A 59 29.60 -17.39 -10.21
N TYR A 60 30.44 -16.60 -9.53
CA TYR A 60 31.38 -15.65 -10.14
C TYR A 60 32.74 -16.30 -10.45
N LEU A 61 33.13 -17.30 -9.66
CA LEU A 61 34.32 -18.10 -9.84
C LEU A 61 34.03 -19.18 -10.89
N GLN A 62 33.99 -18.79 -12.17
CA GLN A 62 34.32 -19.71 -13.26
C GLN A 62 35.83 -20.02 -13.21
N THR A 63 36.29 -20.60 -12.10
CA THR A 63 37.71 -20.90 -11.90
C THR A 63 38.12 -22.00 -12.86
N THR A 64 39.18 -21.73 -13.61
CA THR A 64 39.75 -22.57 -14.68
C THR A 64 40.30 -23.92 -14.21
N ASP A 65 40.36 -24.16 -12.90
CA ASP A 65 41.18 -25.23 -12.33
C ASP A 65 40.38 -26.41 -11.76
N LEU A 66 39.04 -26.31 -11.71
CA LEU A 66 38.16 -27.41 -11.31
C LEU A 66 37.36 -27.90 -12.49
N ASP A 67 37.28 -29.23 -12.67
CA ASP A 67 36.44 -29.81 -13.70
C ASP A 67 34.94 -29.51 -13.44
N LYS A 68 34.15 -29.52 -14.52
CA LYS A 68 32.74 -29.12 -14.49
C LYS A 68 31.90 -29.99 -13.56
N ASP A 69 32.24 -31.26 -13.38
CA ASP A 69 31.48 -32.17 -12.53
C ASP A 69 31.76 -31.90 -11.06
N THR A 70 33.02 -31.66 -10.70
CA THR A 70 33.40 -31.19 -9.37
C THR A 70 32.72 -29.86 -9.04
N GLN A 71 32.68 -28.91 -9.98
CA GLN A 71 32.01 -27.64 -9.75
C GLN A 71 30.50 -27.81 -9.52
N LYS A 72 29.85 -28.64 -10.33
CA LYS A 72 28.42 -28.96 -10.22
C LYS A 72 28.09 -29.64 -8.89
N ASN A 73 28.96 -30.53 -8.42
CA ASN A 73 28.80 -31.22 -7.15
C ASN A 73 28.87 -30.25 -5.96
N ILE A 74 29.86 -29.36 -5.93
CA ILE A 74 29.99 -28.33 -4.88
C ILE A 74 28.79 -27.40 -4.87
N PHE A 75 28.33 -26.94 -6.04
CA PHE A 75 27.15 -26.08 -6.13
C PHE A 75 25.88 -26.76 -5.61
N ASN A 76 25.66 -28.03 -5.99
CA ASN A 76 24.52 -28.81 -5.54
C ASN A 76 24.56 -29.08 -4.03
N GLU A 77 25.75 -29.31 -3.47
CA GLU A 77 25.95 -29.49 -2.04
C GLU A 77 25.62 -28.21 -1.26
N LEU A 78 26.14 -27.05 -1.67
CA LEU A 78 25.82 -25.75 -1.05
C LEU A 78 24.31 -25.43 -1.13
N LYS A 79 23.65 -25.80 -2.24
CA LYS A 79 22.21 -25.64 -2.42
C LYS A 79 21.42 -26.55 -1.48
N ARG A 80 21.88 -27.79 -1.27
CA ARG A 80 21.30 -28.76 -0.33
C ARG A 80 21.46 -28.28 1.11
N GLU A 81 22.67 -27.86 1.51
CA GLU A 81 22.98 -27.32 2.84
C GLU A 81 22.05 -26.14 3.17
N LYS A 82 21.95 -25.16 2.27
CA LYS A 82 21.04 -24.02 2.41
C LYS A 82 19.56 -24.43 2.53
N LYS A 83 19.14 -25.50 1.87
CA LYS A 83 17.76 -26.02 1.95
C LYS A 83 17.50 -26.61 3.34
N GLU A 84 18.43 -27.40 3.86
CA GLU A 84 18.32 -28.00 5.20
C GLU A 84 18.40 -26.94 6.31
N THR A 85 19.32 -25.98 6.25
CA THR A 85 19.40 -24.86 7.22
C THR A 85 18.09 -24.04 7.24
N ARG A 86 17.45 -23.85 6.08
CA ARG A 86 16.12 -23.20 6.00
C ARG A 86 15.02 -24.04 6.62
N LYS A 87 15.06 -25.36 6.47
CA LYS A 87 14.11 -26.30 7.07
C LYS A 87 14.23 -26.28 8.59
N GLU A 88 15.45 -26.33 9.11
CA GLU A 88 15.74 -26.21 10.54
C GLU A 88 15.27 -24.87 11.11
N LEU A 89 15.57 -23.75 10.43
CA LEU A 89 15.09 -22.43 10.84
C LEU A 89 13.56 -22.33 10.89
N ARG A 90 12.84 -23.01 9.99
CA ARG A 90 11.38 -23.08 10.02
C ARG A 90 10.88 -23.91 11.19
N ALA A 91 11.47 -25.09 11.42
CA ALA A 91 11.12 -25.96 12.56
C ALA A 91 11.34 -25.23 13.89
N GLN A 92 12.46 -24.54 14.06
CA GLN A 92 12.77 -23.80 15.29
C GLN A 92 11.82 -22.61 15.52
N ARG A 93 11.39 -21.94 14.45
CA ARG A 93 10.35 -20.89 14.56
C ARG A 93 9.00 -21.45 14.96
N LYS A 94 8.61 -22.61 14.40
CA LYS A 94 7.37 -23.30 14.75
C LYS A 94 7.37 -23.69 16.23
N LYS A 95 8.45 -24.32 16.71
CA LYS A 95 8.61 -24.68 18.14
C LYS A 95 8.56 -23.47 19.08
N ASN A 96 9.10 -22.32 18.64
CA ASN A 96 9.04 -21.10 19.44
C ASN A 96 7.64 -20.47 19.45
N LEU A 97 6.91 -20.53 18.33
CA LEU A 97 5.51 -20.08 18.28
C LEU A 97 4.63 -20.94 19.18
N GLU A 98 4.74 -22.26 19.10
CA GLU A 98 4.01 -23.20 19.97
C GLU A 98 4.29 -22.93 21.46
N LYS A 99 5.55 -22.61 21.81
CA LYS A 99 5.90 -22.23 23.18
C LYS A 99 5.27 -20.91 23.61
N ILE A 100 5.15 -19.94 22.70
CA ILE A 100 4.54 -18.65 23.01
C ILE A 100 3.03 -18.81 23.15
N ASP A 101 2.38 -19.54 22.24
CA ASP A 101 0.96 -19.85 22.31
C ASP A 101 0.66 -20.53 23.67
N SER A 102 1.46 -21.53 24.08
CA SER A 102 1.32 -22.16 25.40
C SER A 102 1.55 -21.24 26.59
N LEU A 103 2.42 -20.22 26.48
CA LEU A 103 2.64 -19.23 27.55
C LEU A 103 1.52 -18.18 27.59
N MET A 104 0.91 -17.88 26.44
CA MET A 104 -0.24 -16.98 26.33
C MET A 104 -1.52 -17.65 26.83
N ASP A 105 -1.72 -18.94 26.53
CA ASP A 105 -2.79 -19.76 27.08
C ASP A 105 -2.72 -19.84 28.62
N ALA A 106 -1.54 -19.65 29.21
CA ALA A 106 -1.33 -19.62 30.65
C ALA A 106 -1.49 -18.23 31.29
N ALA A 107 -1.56 -17.15 30.50
CA ALA A 107 -1.46 -15.76 30.98
C ALA A 107 -2.74 -14.91 30.82
N ILE A 108 -3.80 -15.44 30.20
CA ILE A 108 -5.06 -14.71 29.96
C ILE A 108 -6.21 -15.52 30.52
N THR A 109 -7.19 -14.85 31.16
CA THR A 109 -8.43 -15.52 31.57
C THR A 109 -9.18 -16.00 30.32
N ASN A 110 -9.79 -17.19 30.38
CA ASN A 110 -10.37 -17.88 29.22
C ASN A 110 -11.37 -17.03 28.38
N GLU A 111 -12.00 -16.02 28.98
CA GLU A 111 -13.11 -15.27 28.35
C GLU A 111 -12.63 -14.22 27.33
N GLU A 112 -11.51 -13.54 27.59
CA GLU A 112 -10.94 -12.51 26.71
C GLU A 112 -10.24 -13.11 25.49
N TYR A 113 -9.57 -14.24 25.69
CA TYR A 113 -8.93 -14.99 24.61
C TYR A 113 -9.96 -15.51 23.60
N GLU A 114 -11.09 -16.02 24.09
CA GLU A 114 -12.18 -16.49 23.23
C GLU A 114 -12.84 -15.36 22.44
N SER A 115 -12.98 -14.15 23.02
CA SER A 115 -13.49 -12.97 22.30
C SER A 115 -12.58 -12.55 21.13
N LEU A 116 -11.26 -12.48 21.37
CA LEU A 116 -10.28 -12.15 20.32
C LEU A 116 -10.18 -13.23 19.26
N LEU A 117 -10.23 -14.52 19.64
CA LEU A 117 -10.28 -15.63 18.71
C LEU A 117 -11.54 -15.60 17.86
N LYS A 118 -12.69 -15.27 18.46
CA LYS A 118 -13.97 -15.12 17.76
C LYS A 118 -13.90 -14.00 16.72
N HIS A 119 -13.45 -12.80 17.11
CA HIS A 119 -13.31 -11.67 16.18
C HIS A 119 -12.32 -11.97 15.03
N ARG A 120 -11.18 -12.61 15.33
CA ARG A 120 -10.22 -13.04 14.31
C ARG A 120 -10.80 -14.11 13.37
N LYS A 121 -11.60 -15.04 13.89
CA LYS A 121 -12.31 -16.06 13.09
C LYS A 121 -13.37 -15.41 12.20
N GLU A 122 -14.08 -14.40 12.67
CA GLU A 122 -15.06 -13.61 11.91
C GLU A 122 -14.39 -12.85 10.75
N LEU A 123 -13.35 -12.05 11.01
CA LEU A 123 -12.59 -11.37 9.95
C LEU A 123 -11.99 -12.34 8.93
N ARG A 124 -11.53 -13.52 9.38
CA ARG A 124 -11.02 -14.57 8.48
C ARG A 124 -12.15 -15.20 7.65
N LYS A 125 -13.34 -15.40 8.22
CA LYS A 125 -14.52 -15.89 7.49
C LYS A 125 -14.96 -14.86 6.45
N GLU A 126 -15.07 -13.59 6.81
CA GLU A 126 -15.37 -12.49 5.89
C GLU A 126 -14.35 -12.46 4.74
N TYR A 127 -13.05 -12.49 5.06
CA TYR A 127 -12.00 -12.54 4.05
C TYR A 127 -12.09 -13.78 3.14
N LEU A 128 -12.43 -14.95 3.69
CA LEU A 128 -12.57 -16.18 2.91
C LEU A 128 -13.84 -16.17 2.05
N VAL A 129 -14.93 -15.60 2.55
CA VAL A 129 -16.19 -15.39 1.81
C VAL A 129 -15.95 -14.38 0.70
N GLU A 130 -15.36 -13.22 0.99
CA GLU A 130 -14.95 -12.25 -0.02
C GLU A 130 -14.05 -12.91 -1.06
N ARG A 131 -13.04 -13.68 -0.66
CA ARG A 131 -12.13 -14.39 -1.57
C ARG A 131 -12.82 -15.49 -2.38
N LYS A 132 -13.84 -16.15 -1.83
CA LYS A 132 -14.63 -17.20 -2.50
C LYS A 132 -15.62 -16.58 -3.49
N ASN A 133 -16.28 -15.51 -3.09
CA ASN A 133 -17.13 -14.69 -3.96
C ASN A 133 -16.29 -14.00 -5.05
N TYR A 134 -15.01 -13.71 -4.76
CA TYR A 134 -14.05 -13.24 -5.75
C TYR A 134 -13.69 -14.29 -6.83
N ARG A 135 -14.01 -15.57 -6.59
CA ARG A 135 -13.89 -16.64 -7.60
C ARG A 135 -15.20 -16.87 -8.37
N GLN A 136 -16.29 -16.20 -8.00
CA GLN A 136 -17.50 -16.14 -8.83
C GLN A 136 -17.34 -14.93 -9.75
N GLU A 137 -16.77 -15.19 -10.93
CA GLU A 137 -16.34 -14.20 -11.93
C GLU A 137 -17.47 -13.22 -12.30
N SER A 138 -18.71 -13.69 -12.41
CA SER A 138 -19.87 -12.85 -12.80
C SER A 138 -20.23 -11.76 -11.79
N TYR A 139 -20.26 -12.06 -10.48
CA TYR A 139 -20.58 -11.06 -9.43
C TYR A 139 -19.49 -9.99 -9.30
N VAL A 140 -18.27 -10.39 -9.63
CA VAL A 140 -17.09 -9.53 -9.61
C VAL A 140 -17.08 -8.56 -10.80
N GLU A 141 -17.49 -9.03 -11.97
CA GLU A 141 -17.60 -8.24 -13.20
C GLU A 141 -18.68 -7.17 -13.09
N GLU A 142 -19.91 -7.54 -12.70
CA GLU A 142 -21.05 -6.60 -12.56
C GLU A 142 -20.72 -5.43 -11.62
N LYS A 143 -20.18 -5.74 -10.43
CA LYS A 143 -19.80 -4.71 -9.45
C LYS A 143 -18.65 -3.81 -9.94
N THR A 144 -17.79 -4.33 -10.80
CA THR A 144 -16.70 -3.57 -11.39
C THR A 144 -17.22 -2.64 -12.47
N GLU A 145 -18.14 -3.11 -13.32
CA GLU A 145 -18.81 -2.31 -14.36
C GLU A 145 -19.59 -1.14 -13.75
N ASP A 146 -20.38 -1.38 -12.70
CA ASP A 146 -21.09 -0.32 -11.97
C ASP A 146 -20.14 0.74 -11.42
N SER A 147 -19.02 0.30 -10.83
CA SER A 147 -18.01 1.21 -10.29
C SER A 147 -17.31 2.03 -11.38
N ILE A 148 -17.09 1.45 -12.57
CA ILE A 148 -16.54 2.16 -13.72
C ILE A 148 -17.54 3.19 -14.24
N ASN A 149 -18.81 2.79 -14.43
CA ASN A 149 -19.85 3.66 -14.94
C ASN A 149 -20.09 4.84 -14.00
N GLU A 150 -20.09 4.58 -12.69
CA GLU A 150 -20.18 5.63 -11.69
C GLU A 150 -18.96 6.55 -11.70
N PHE A 151 -17.75 6.01 -11.86
CA PHE A 151 -16.55 6.83 -12.02
C PHE A 151 -16.61 7.71 -13.27
N LYS A 152 -17.04 7.17 -14.42
CA LYS A 152 -17.26 7.95 -15.65
C LYS A 152 -18.29 9.06 -15.43
N ARG A 153 -19.42 8.75 -14.77
CA ARG A 153 -20.46 9.72 -14.40
C ARG A 153 -19.87 10.86 -13.55
N ILE A 154 -19.07 10.54 -12.53
CA ILE A 154 -18.41 11.53 -11.69
C ILE A 154 -17.53 12.45 -12.54
N ILE A 155 -16.65 11.89 -13.39
CA ILE A 155 -15.75 12.69 -14.25
C ILE A 155 -16.52 13.62 -15.19
N MET A 156 -17.59 13.12 -15.83
CA MET A 156 -18.41 13.91 -16.76
C MET A 156 -19.10 15.10 -16.08
N ASN A 157 -19.34 15.01 -14.77
CA ASN A 157 -20.01 16.04 -13.99
C ASN A 157 -19.05 17.02 -13.29
N LEU A 158 -17.74 16.83 -13.40
CA LEU A 158 -16.77 17.77 -12.80
C LEU A 158 -16.82 19.13 -13.50
N ASP A 159 -16.78 20.21 -12.72
CA ASP A 159 -16.67 21.56 -13.27
C ASP A 159 -15.29 21.73 -13.94
N LYS A 160 -15.29 22.17 -15.21
CA LYS A 160 -14.09 22.37 -16.02
C LYS A 160 -13.19 23.50 -15.52
N ASP A 161 -13.76 24.44 -14.78
CA ASP A 161 -13.03 25.54 -14.13
C ASP A 161 -12.34 25.09 -12.83
N SER A 162 -12.38 23.81 -12.48
CA SER A 162 -11.78 23.27 -11.27
C SER A 162 -10.27 23.48 -11.17
N LEU A 163 -9.80 23.54 -9.93
CA LEU A 163 -8.40 23.41 -9.57
C LEU A 163 -8.13 21.96 -9.17
N THR A 164 -7.23 21.29 -9.90
CA THR A 164 -6.81 19.92 -9.57
C THR A 164 -5.51 19.92 -8.79
N PHE A 165 -5.51 19.28 -7.63
CA PHE A 165 -4.32 19.16 -6.77
C PHE A 165 -3.89 17.71 -6.66
N VAL A 166 -2.63 17.44 -6.99
CA VAL A 166 -2.05 16.09 -6.92
C VAL A 166 -0.92 16.06 -5.90
N THR A 167 -0.86 15.04 -5.05
CA THR A 167 0.27 14.85 -4.14
C THR A 167 0.85 13.44 -4.18
N ASN A 168 2.16 13.37 -3.94
CA ASN A 168 2.91 12.12 -3.84
C ASN A 168 2.62 11.38 -2.53
N GLY A 169 3.01 10.11 -2.48
CA GLY A 169 3.02 9.31 -1.24
C GLY A 169 4.34 9.40 -0.49
N THR A 170 4.57 8.43 0.40
CA THR A 170 5.84 8.27 1.13
C THR A 170 7.01 8.11 0.18
N ARG A 171 8.12 8.78 0.49
CA ARG A 171 9.36 8.75 -0.28
C ARG A 171 10.40 7.94 0.48
N ILE A 172 10.69 6.74 -0.01
CA ILE A 172 11.62 5.80 0.63
C ILE A 172 13.07 6.23 0.37
N SER A 173 13.35 6.66 -0.86
CA SER A 173 14.60 7.34 -1.19
C SER A 173 14.38 8.84 -1.22
N LYS A 174 15.19 9.57 -0.45
CA LYS A 174 15.30 11.03 -0.54
C LYS A 174 16.31 11.48 -1.60
N GLN A 175 16.96 10.53 -2.29
CA GLN A 175 17.88 10.81 -3.38
C GLN A 175 17.04 11.12 -4.62
N GLY A 176 16.87 12.41 -4.89
CA GLY A 176 16.08 12.96 -6.00
C GLY A 176 15.11 14.05 -5.53
N PRO A 177 14.72 14.98 -6.40
CA PRO A 177 13.71 15.99 -6.07
C PRO A 177 12.31 15.37 -5.95
N GLU A 178 11.42 16.00 -5.19
CA GLU A 178 10.00 15.56 -5.05
C GLU A 178 9.25 15.58 -6.39
N SER A 179 9.72 16.41 -7.33
CA SER A 179 9.22 16.50 -8.70
C SER A 179 9.50 15.27 -9.57
N GLN A 180 10.28 14.29 -9.10
CA GLN A 180 10.57 13.05 -9.81
C GLN A 180 9.89 11.83 -9.16
N TYR A 181 8.78 12.05 -8.46
CA TYR A 181 8.03 10.98 -7.81
C TYR A 181 7.16 10.20 -8.79
N PHE A 182 6.41 10.91 -9.63
CA PHE A 182 5.53 10.31 -10.62
C PHE A 182 6.24 10.17 -11.98
N PHE A 183 5.72 9.28 -12.83
CA PHE A 183 6.10 9.21 -14.24
C PHE A 183 4.92 9.62 -15.08
N SER A 184 5.16 10.54 -16.01
CA SER A 184 4.18 10.93 -17.01
C SER A 184 3.98 9.83 -18.08
N THR A 185 2.99 10.01 -18.95
CA THR A 185 2.67 9.07 -20.05
C THR A 185 3.84 8.83 -21.02
N ASP A 186 4.72 9.81 -21.16
CA ASP A 186 5.98 9.71 -21.93
C ASP A 186 7.09 8.92 -21.21
N LYS A 187 6.78 8.34 -20.04
CA LYS A 187 7.67 7.50 -19.24
C LYS A 187 8.86 8.25 -18.62
N LEU A 188 8.79 9.58 -18.52
CA LEU A 188 9.77 10.40 -17.80
C LEU A 188 9.33 10.64 -16.35
N ALA A 189 10.28 10.64 -15.41
CA ALA A 189 10.02 10.97 -14.01
C ALA A 189 9.73 12.48 -13.87
N ASN A 190 8.47 12.86 -13.95
CA ASN A 190 8.01 14.25 -13.91
C ASN A 190 6.62 14.36 -13.25
N SER A 191 6.61 14.69 -11.96
CA SER A 191 5.39 14.90 -11.17
C SER A 191 4.55 16.09 -11.64
N TYR A 192 5.15 17.11 -12.25
CA TYR A 192 4.40 18.25 -12.76
C TYR A 192 3.60 17.84 -13.99
N LYS A 193 4.26 17.21 -14.97
CA LYS A 193 3.59 16.69 -16.17
C LYS A 193 2.54 15.64 -15.83
N TYR A 194 2.84 14.73 -14.91
CA TYR A 194 1.85 13.78 -14.39
C TYR A 194 0.60 14.47 -13.80
N THR A 195 0.80 15.61 -13.15
CA THR A 195 -0.31 16.40 -12.58
C THR A 195 -1.12 17.10 -13.68
N GLU A 196 -0.47 17.60 -14.72
CA GLU A 196 -1.13 18.15 -15.92
C GLU A 196 -1.96 17.09 -16.64
N GLU A 197 -1.43 15.87 -16.77
CA GLU A 197 -2.13 14.73 -17.39
C GLU A 197 -3.39 14.36 -16.59
N PHE A 198 -3.30 14.34 -15.26
CA PHE A 198 -4.48 14.20 -14.41
C PHE A 198 -5.50 15.34 -14.58
N GLY A 199 -4.99 16.57 -14.69
CA GLY A 199 -5.79 17.74 -15.02
C GLY A 199 -6.58 17.56 -16.29
N SER A 200 -5.93 17.09 -17.36
CA SER A 200 -6.55 16.81 -18.64
C SER A 200 -7.65 15.75 -18.52
N ILE A 201 -7.37 14.64 -17.84
CA ILE A 201 -8.34 13.55 -17.59
C ILE A 201 -9.59 14.05 -16.86
N PHE A 202 -9.40 14.90 -15.85
CA PHE A 202 -10.50 15.48 -15.06
C PHE A 202 -11.00 16.82 -15.60
N ASN A 203 -10.61 17.18 -16.82
CA ASN A 203 -11.02 18.39 -17.53
C ASN A 203 -10.77 19.71 -16.75
N SER A 204 -9.76 19.74 -15.89
CA SER A 204 -9.40 20.91 -15.09
C SER A 204 -8.50 21.85 -15.86
N LYS A 205 -8.85 23.14 -15.86
CA LYS A 205 -8.03 24.20 -16.48
C LYS A 205 -6.67 24.41 -15.81
N GLU A 206 -6.57 24.17 -14.51
CA GLU A 206 -5.33 24.39 -13.75
C GLU A 206 -5.07 23.17 -12.86
N SER A 207 -3.83 22.66 -12.92
CA SER A 207 -3.40 21.51 -12.13
C SER A 207 -2.10 21.80 -11.40
N ILE A 208 -2.04 21.43 -10.13
CA ILE A 208 -0.98 21.83 -9.21
C ILE A 208 -0.43 20.61 -8.48
N PHE A 209 0.88 20.38 -8.62
CA PHE A 209 1.58 19.39 -7.82
C PHE A 209 1.89 19.96 -6.42
N LEU A 210 1.34 19.32 -5.40
CA LEU A 210 1.57 19.59 -3.99
C LEU A 210 2.61 18.61 -3.46
N SER A 211 3.87 19.03 -3.51
CA SER A 211 4.99 18.21 -3.09
C SER A 211 5.14 18.20 -1.57
N TRP A 212 5.54 17.05 -1.02
CA TRP A 212 5.96 16.96 0.38
C TRP A 212 7.07 15.92 0.56
N VAL A 213 7.72 16.02 1.71
CA VAL A 213 8.89 15.22 2.10
C VAL A 213 8.64 13.71 2.12
N GLY A 214 7.38 13.26 2.12
CA GLY A 214 7.03 11.85 2.08
C GLY A 214 7.43 11.07 3.33
N LYS A 215 7.44 11.72 4.50
CA LYS A 215 7.67 11.04 5.79
C LYS A 215 6.51 10.11 6.12
N ASN A 216 6.76 9.10 6.95
CA ASN A 216 5.75 8.11 7.30
C ASN A 216 5.41 8.11 8.80
N ASN A 217 4.76 9.18 9.24
CA ASN A 217 4.13 9.29 10.57
C ASN A 217 2.97 10.29 10.53
N ASP A 218 2.06 10.19 11.49
CA ASP A 218 0.83 11.00 11.55
C ASP A 218 1.13 12.49 11.60
N LYS A 219 2.09 12.87 12.45
CA LYS A 219 2.52 14.27 12.62
C LYS A 219 2.93 14.91 11.28
N ALA A 220 3.70 14.20 10.46
CA ALA A 220 4.12 14.71 9.16
C ALA A 220 2.96 14.80 8.17
N ARG A 221 2.03 13.84 8.18
CA ARG A 221 0.84 13.86 7.33
C ARG A 221 -0.09 15.01 7.70
N LYS A 222 -0.38 15.21 8.99
CA LYS A 222 -1.18 16.36 9.48
C LYS A 222 -0.52 17.69 9.17
N ALA A 223 0.80 17.80 9.34
CA ALA A 223 1.54 19.01 9.00
C ALA A 223 1.48 19.32 7.48
N ALA A 224 1.64 18.29 6.63
CA ALA A 224 1.49 18.42 5.19
C ALA A 224 0.06 18.82 4.81
N ALA A 225 -0.96 18.20 5.41
CA ALA A 225 -2.36 18.54 5.17
C ALA A 225 -2.65 20.02 5.52
N ASN A 226 -2.22 20.50 6.69
CA ASN A 226 -2.40 21.90 7.07
C ASN A 226 -1.72 22.87 6.08
N ASN A 227 -0.50 22.54 5.65
CA ASN A 227 0.21 23.35 4.65
C ASN A 227 -0.53 23.37 3.31
N PHE A 228 -0.97 22.22 2.83
CA PHE A 228 -1.70 22.07 1.57
C PHE A 228 -3.03 22.80 1.60
N THR A 229 -3.80 22.66 2.68
CA THR A 229 -5.06 23.39 2.89
C THR A 229 -4.85 24.89 2.74
N ASN A 230 -3.85 25.47 3.41
CA ASN A 230 -3.58 26.91 3.31
C ASN A 230 -3.17 27.32 1.88
N ARG A 231 -2.34 26.52 1.21
CA ARG A 231 -1.93 26.79 -0.18
C ARG A 231 -3.11 26.71 -1.16
N ILE A 232 -3.99 25.73 -1.00
CA ILE A 232 -5.20 25.56 -1.80
C ILE A 232 -6.12 26.77 -1.60
N LYS A 233 -6.37 27.19 -0.35
CA LYS A 233 -7.20 28.37 -0.06
C LYS A 233 -6.66 29.64 -0.72
N SER A 234 -5.34 29.86 -0.65
CA SER A 234 -4.71 31.00 -1.32
C SER A 234 -4.89 30.95 -2.84
N MET A 235 -4.76 29.77 -3.46
CA MET A 235 -4.99 29.61 -4.90
C MET A 235 -6.46 29.81 -5.30
N CYS A 236 -7.40 29.33 -4.47
CA CYS A 236 -8.82 29.59 -4.66
C CYS A 236 -9.13 31.09 -4.57
N PHE A 237 -8.51 31.80 -3.64
CA PHE A 237 -8.63 33.25 -3.51
C PHE A 237 -8.09 34.00 -4.74
N SER A 238 -6.91 33.63 -5.22
CA SER A 238 -6.40 34.21 -6.47
C SER A 238 -7.33 33.93 -7.65
N LYS A 239 -7.88 32.71 -7.75
CA LYS A 239 -8.81 32.35 -8.82
C LYS A 239 -10.14 33.08 -8.71
N SER A 240 -10.69 33.26 -7.51
CA SER A 240 -11.93 34.01 -7.28
C SER A 240 -11.79 35.46 -7.72
N LEU A 241 -10.65 36.11 -7.43
CA LEU A 241 -10.37 37.46 -7.93
C LEU A 241 -10.29 37.53 -9.45
N ARG A 242 -9.63 36.56 -10.10
CA ARG A 242 -9.49 36.52 -11.56
C ARG A 242 -10.79 36.25 -12.31
N THR A 243 -11.70 35.47 -11.71
CA THR A 243 -12.90 34.97 -12.38
C THR A 243 -14.20 35.63 -11.92
N GLY A 244 -14.17 36.38 -10.81
CA GLY A 244 -15.37 36.95 -10.19
C GLY A 244 -16.27 35.93 -9.48
N LYS A 245 -15.94 34.63 -9.50
CA LYS A 245 -16.66 33.60 -8.72
C LYS A 245 -16.42 33.82 -7.22
N LYS A 246 -17.39 33.45 -6.37
CA LYS A 246 -17.17 33.50 -4.91
C LYS A 246 -16.08 32.51 -4.52
N LEU A 247 -15.30 32.85 -3.48
CA LEU A 247 -14.18 32.03 -2.99
C LEU A 247 -14.57 30.56 -2.74
N LYS A 248 -15.74 30.35 -2.13
CA LYS A 248 -16.24 29.03 -1.75
C LYS A 248 -16.79 28.21 -2.92
N ASP A 249 -17.15 28.88 -4.03
CA ASP A 249 -17.71 28.25 -5.22
C ASP A 249 -16.61 27.71 -6.16
N ILE A 250 -15.34 28.06 -5.93
CA ILE A 250 -14.22 27.55 -6.73
C ILE A 250 -14.14 26.03 -6.57
N PRO A 251 -14.32 25.24 -7.65
CA PRO A 251 -14.34 23.79 -7.55
C PRO A 251 -12.93 23.21 -7.39
N ILE A 252 -12.81 22.22 -6.51
CA ILE A 252 -11.53 21.62 -6.11
C ILE A 252 -11.58 20.10 -6.32
N ASN A 253 -10.59 19.58 -7.04
CA ASN A 253 -10.32 18.14 -7.12
C ASN A 253 -9.05 17.83 -6.32
N LEU A 254 -9.11 16.83 -5.44
CA LEU A 254 -7.99 16.40 -4.59
C LEU A 254 -7.57 14.99 -4.96
N ILE A 255 -6.32 14.81 -5.36
CA ILE A 255 -5.77 13.53 -5.80
C ILE A 255 -4.55 13.18 -4.93
N GLY A 256 -4.55 11.99 -4.34
CA GLY A 256 -3.45 11.57 -3.48
C GLY A 256 -3.07 10.10 -3.64
N HIS A 257 -1.77 9.85 -3.75
CA HIS A 257 -1.22 8.50 -3.84
C HIS A 257 -0.67 7.98 -2.51
N SER A 258 -0.97 6.73 -2.15
CA SER A 258 -0.49 6.09 -0.93
C SER A 258 -0.83 6.99 0.28
N HIS A 259 0.13 7.36 1.14
CA HIS A 259 -0.10 8.35 2.20
C HIS A 259 -0.45 9.76 1.74
N GLY A 260 -0.17 10.09 0.49
CA GLY A 260 -0.69 11.30 -0.14
C GLY A 260 -2.21 11.33 -0.16
N GLY A 261 -2.87 10.17 -0.32
CA GLY A 261 -4.34 10.12 -0.23
C GLY A 261 -4.85 10.30 1.20
N ASN A 262 -4.11 9.82 2.21
CA ASN A 262 -4.38 10.11 3.62
C ASN A 262 -4.30 11.62 3.90
N ILE A 263 -3.30 12.29 3.35
CA ILE A 263 -3.17 13.75 3.41
C ILE A 263 -4.36 14.42 2.71
N MET A 264 -4.76 13.95 1.52
CA MET A 264 -5.90 14.53 0.79
C MET A 264 -7.25 14.32 1.47
N ILE A 265 -7.44 13.20 2.19
CA ILE A 265 -8.60 13.01 3.07
C ILE A 265 -8.62 14.10 4.15
N LEU A 266 -7.50 14.33 4.85
CA LEU A 266 -7.41 15.38 5.86
C LEU A 266 -7.66 16.78 5.28
N VAL A 267 -7.08 17.08 4.11
CA VAL A 267 -7.30 18.34 3.39
C VAL A 267 -8.77 18.50 3.03
N SER A 268 -9.42 17.45 2.50
CA SER A 268 -10.85 17.48 2.16
C SER A 268 -11.71 17.80 3.38
N ASN A 269 -11.44 17.15 4.52
CA ASN A 269 -12.17 17.39 5.76
C ASN A 269 -12.02 18.84 6.26
N GLN A 270 -10.84 19.42 6.12
CA GLN A 270 -10.59 20.80 6.53
C GLN A 270 -11.28 21.80 5.60
N LEU A 271 -11.23 21.57 4.29
CA LEU A 271 -11.86 22.43 3.28
C LEU A 271 -13.39 22.37 3.36
N LEU A 272 -13.98 21.17 3.44
CA LEU A 272 -15.42 20.96 3.52
C LEU A 272 -16.03 21.51 4.82
N ARG A 273 -15.32 21.36 5.95
CA ARG A 273 -15.72 22.00 7.23
C ARG A 273 -15.82 23.52 7.11
N GLU A 274 -15.00 24.11 6.25
CA GLU A 274 -15.01 25.54 5.97
C GLU A 274 -15.80 25.88 4.70
N GLU A 275 -16.67 24.99 4.24
CA GLU A 275 -17.60 25.21 3.12
C GLU A 275 -16.93 25.48 1.77
N TYR A 276 -15.67 25.07 1.56
CA TYR A 276 -15.08 25.08 0.22
C TYR A 276 -15.65 23.95 -0.64
N ASN A 277 -15.87 24.23 -1.93
CA ASN A 277 -16.39 23.27 -2.90
C ASN A 277 -15.34 22.21 -3.31
N VAL A 278 -15.19 21.16 -2.49
CA VAL A 278 -14.43 19.95 -2.87
C VAL A 278 -15.37 19.00 -3.62
N GLN A 279 -15.29 19.00 -4.95
CA GLN A 279 -16.17 18.20 -5.80
C GLN A 279 -15.65 16.76 -6.01
N LEU A 280 -14.36 16.51 -5.82
CA LEU A 280 -13.76 15.18 -5.99
C LEU A 280 -12.63 14.93 -4.99
N LEU A 281 -12.67 13.78 -4.34
CA LEU A 281 -11.55 13.16 -3.64
C LEU A 281 -11.16 11.86 -4.35
N PHE A 282 -9.95 11.80 -4.89
CA PHE A 282 -9.45 10.67 -5.66
C PHE A 282 -8.22 10.06 -4.97
N THR A 283 -8.35 8.84 -4.42
CA THR A 283 -7.27 8.20 -3.69
C THR A 283 -6.70 6.99 -4.43
N LEU A 284 -5.37 6.93 -4.56
CA LEU A 284 -4.65 5.93 -5.33
C LEU A 284 -3.85 5.02 -4.40
N ASN A 285 -4.25 3.76 -4.28
CA ASN A 285 -3.69 2.77 -3.34
C ASN A 285 -3.44 3.32 -1.92
N THR A 286 -4.35 4.16 -1.45
CA THR A 286 -4.28 4.75 -0.12
C THR A 286 -4.67 3.72 0.93
N PRO A 287 -3.92 3.59 2.04
CA PRO A 287 -4.29 2.69 3.13
C PRO A 287 -5.46 3.28 3.94
N ARG A 288 -6.60 2.59 3.98
CA ARG A 288 -7.75 2.94 4.84
C ARG A 288 -7.51 2.46 6.26
N ARG A 289 -6.64 3.15 6.98
CA ARG A 289 -6.31 2.87 8.39
C ARG A 289 -6.48 4.11 9.26
N GLU A 290 -6.04 5.25 8.75
CA GLU A 290 -5.71 6.40 9.63
C GLU A 290 -6.73 7.52 9.54
N TYR A 291 -7.24 7.77 8.35
CA TYR A 291 -8.13 8.89 8.10
C TYR A 291 -9.28 8.45 7.22
N ILE A 292 -10.46 8.96 7.54
CA ILE A 292 -11.69 8.76 6.79
C ILE A 292 -12.26 10.13 6.40
N PRO A 293 -12.94 10.23 5.25
CA PRO A 293 -13.77 11.39 4.94
C PRO A 293 -14.84 11.54 6.03
N LEU A 294 -14.96 12.74 6.60
CA LEU A 294 -15.92 13.09 7.66
C LEU A 294 -17.14 13.82 7.11
N TYR A 295 -17.02 14.38 5.89
CA TYR A 295 -18.06 15.14 5.21
C TYR A 295 -18.37 14.46 3.88
N PRO A 296 -19.61 14.59 3.36
CA PRO A 296 -19.96 14.11 2.04
C PRO A 296 -19.06 14.70 0.96
N VAL A 297 -18.49 13.84 0.13
CA VAL A 297 -17.68 14.20 -1.04
C VAL A 297 -17.73 13.03 -2.02
N GLU A 298 -17.75 13.31 -3.32
CA GLU A 298 -17.57 12.27 -4.32
C GLU A 298 -16.17 11.68 -4.14
N HIS A 299 -16.10 10.46 -3.58
CA HIS A 299 -14.84 9.79 -3.29
C HIS A 299 -14.68 8.61 -4.23
N VAL A 300 -13.62 8.60 -5.01
CA VAL A 300 -13.22 7.43 -5.79
C VAL A 300 -11.88 6.93 -5.27
N GLN A 301 -11.81 5.62 -5.01
CA GLN A 301 -10.59 4.94 -4.61
C GLN A 301 -10.18 3.94 -5.68
N LEU A 302 -8.96 4.10 -6.19
CA LEU A 302 -8.28 3.01 -6.88
C LEU A 302 -7.49 2.21 -5.85
N PHE A 303 -7.64 0.89 -5.85
CA PHE A 303 -6.90 0.00 -4.96
C PHE A 303 -6.43 -1.25 -5.71
N SER A 304 -5.48 -1.99 -5.14
CA SER A 304 -5.08 -3.29 -5.68
C SER A 304 -5.01 -4.33 -4.59
N TYR A 305 -5.56 -5.51 -4.89
CA TYR A 305 -5.45 -6.67 -4.00
C TYR A 305 -4.05 -7.23 -3.90
N ASP A 306 -3.12 -6.84 -4.77
CA ASP A 306 -1.72 -7.24 -4.70
C ASP A 306 -0.84 -6.19 -4.06
N ASP A 307 -1.40 -5.02 -3.74
CA ASP A 307 -0.71 -3.99 -3.00
C ASP A 307 -0.44 -4.43 -1.56
N LYS A 308 0.81 -4.83 -1.31
CA LYS A 308 1.28 -5.23 0.03
C LYS A 308 1.36 -4.04 0.99
N VAL A 309 1.56 -2.82 0.49
CA VAL A 309 1.62 -1.60 1.31
C VAL A 309 0.22 -1.28 1.84
N GLN A 310 -0.81 -1.37 0.99
CA GLN A 310 -2.21 -1.30 1.46
C GLN A 310 -2.57 -2.42 2.42
N LYS A 311 -2.05 -3.65 2.27
CA LYS A 311 -2.34 -4.74 3.23
C LYS A 311 -1.68 -4.55 4.59
N ILE A 312 -0.47 -4.01 4.60
CA ILE A 312 0.36 -3.88 5.80
C ILE A 312 0.18 -2.48 6.45
N GLY A 313 -0.68 -1.63 5.87
CA GLY A 313 -1.00 -0.30 6.36
C GLY A 313 0.08 0.75 6.12
N ALA A 314 1.15 0.40 5.39
CA ALA A 314 2.41 1.13 5.30
C ALA A 314 3.06 1.39 6.69
N TRP A 315 4.36 1.19 6.79
CA TRP A 315 5.00 1.07 8.12
C TRP A 315 5.27 2.45 8.72
N ASP A 316 4.42 2.95 9.62
CA ASP A 316 4.77 4.11 10.44
C ASP A 316 6.03 3.77 11.26
N PHE A 317 7.16 4.39 10.88
CA PHE A 317 8.49 4.09 11.43
C PHE A 317 8.84 4.99 12.63
N ASP A 318 7.85 5.56 13.32
CA ASP A 318 8.09 6.08 14.67
C ASP A 318 8.17 4.90 15.65
N PHE A 319 9.34 4.24 15.61
CA PHE A 319 9.73 3.11 16.47
C PHE A 319 9.79 3.51 17.96
N LEU A 320 9.56 4.78 18.27
CA LEU A 320 9.58 5.35 19.60
C LEU A 320 8.17 5.88 19.94
N TRP A 321 7.32 4.98 20.43
CA TRP A 321 6.33 5.27 21.48
C TRP A 321 5.07 6.10 21.20
N GLN A 322 4.71 6.53 19.96
CA GLN A 322 3.63 7.54 19.83
C GLN A 322 2.51 7.35 18.78
N ASP A 323 2.44 6.26 18.00
CA ASP A 323 1.41 6.15 16.96
C ASP A 323 0.79 4.74 16.85
N MET A 324 0.34 4.21 17.99
CA MET A 324 -0.29 2.87 18.08
C MET A 324 -1.78 2.88 17.73
N ASP A 325 -2.43 4.04 17.67
CA ASP A 325 -3.88 4.20 17.46
C ASP A 325 -4.37 3.60 16.14
N TYR A 326 -3.45 3.38 15.21
CA TYR A 326 -3.75 2.94 13.87
C TYR A 326 -3.39 1.46 13.62
N GLN A 327 -3.00 0.68 14.64
CA GLN A 327 -2.62 -0.73 14.47
C GLN A 327 -3.84 -1.63 14.16
N GLY A 328 -3.95 -2.08 12.90
CA GLY A 328 -5.00 -3.01 12.44
C GLY A 328 -4.76 -3.46 10.99
N PRO A 329 -5.44 -4.53 10.51
CA PRO A 329 -5.36 -4.92 9.12
C PRO A 329 -5.93 -3.79 8.26
N ALA A 330 -5.13 -3.24 7.36
CA ALA A 330 -5.61 -2.14 6.54
C ALA A 330 -6.70 -2.63 5.58
N ALA A 331 -7.86 -1.98 5.65
CA ALA A 331 -8.96 -2.20 4.74
C ALA A 331 -8.58 -1.66 3.35
N ARG A 332 -9.02 -2.35 2.30
CA ARG A 332 -8.65 -1.99 0.92
C ARG A 332 -9.62 -1.01 0.26
N LYS A 333 -10.79 -0.79 0.89
CA LYS A 333 -11.93 -0.07 0.33
C LYS A 333 -12.47 0.93 1.34
N PHE A 334 -12.78 2.15 0.95
CA PHE A 334 -13.56 3.11 1.75
C PHE A 334 -15.06 2.85 1.57
N GLU A 335 -15.84 2.82 2.64
CA GLU A 335 -17.28 2.47 2.59
C GLU A 335 -18.08 3.43 1.71
N ASN A 336 -17.79 4.72 1.76
CA ASN A 336 -18.50 5.76 1.01
C ASN A 336 -17.78 6.16 -0.28
N ALA A 337 -16.96 5.26 -0.84
CA ALA A 337 -16.23 5.52 -2.08
C ALA A 337 -16.64 4.59 -3.21
N VAL A 338 -16.50 5.07 -4.44
CA VAL A 338 -16.44 4.24 -5.64
C VAL A 338 -15.11 3.51 -5.63
N ASN A 339 -15.12 2.22 -5.32
CA ASN A 339 -13.90 1.44 -5.12
C ASN A 339 -13.59 0.62 -6.37
N ILE A 340 -12.57 1.02 -7.14
CA ILE A 340 -12.15 0.32 -8.36
C ILE A 340 -10.88 -0.49 -8.08
N ASN A 341 -10.95 -1.80 -8.32
CA ASN A 341 -9.77 -2.66 -8.20
C ASN A 341 -8.97 -2.63 -9.51
N LEU A 342 -7.71 -2.24 -9.41
CA LEU A 342 -6.82 -2.14 -10.57
C LEU A 342 -6.44 -3.48 -11.17
N ASN A 343 -6.59 -4.58 -10.42
CA ASN A 343 -6.19 -5.90 -10.87
C ASN A 343 -6.93 -6.35 -12.15
N TYR A 344 -8.12 -5.81 -12.45
CA TYR A 344 -8.87 -6.14 -13.67
C TYR A 344 -8.31 -5.50 -14.94
N PHE A 345 -7.55 -4.41 -14.80
CA PHE A 345 -7.06 -3.63 -15.95
C PHE A 345 -5.58 -3.89 -16.25
N LEU A 346 -4.96 -4.83 -15.53
CA LEU A 346 -3.58 -5.23 -15.75
C LEU A 346 -3.50 -6.20 -16.92
N ASP A 347 -3.30 -5.66 -18.13
CA ASP A 347 -3.00 -6.46 -19.32
C ASP A 347 -1.50 -6.83 -19.42
N TYR A 348 -1.20 -7.79 -20.31
CA TYR A 348 0.15 -8.29 -20.56
C TYR A 348 1.11 -7.19 -21.01
N ASP A 349 0.66 -6.24 -21.82
CA ASP A 349 1.48 -5.13 -22.32
C ASP A 349 1.87 -4.17 -21.19
N THR A 350 0.92 -3.87 -20.31
CA THR A 350 1.18 -3.11 -19.08
C THR A 350 2.22 -3.83 -18.24
N PHE A 351 2.09 -5.15 -18.06
CA PHE A 351 3.09 -5.96 -17.34
C PHE A 351 4.48 -5.92 -18.01
N LYS A 352 4.54 -6.07 -19.34
CA LYS A 352 5.77 -6.12 -20.15
C LYS A 352 6.53 -4.79 -20.17
N PHE A 353 5.83 -3.65 -20.27
CA PHE A 353 6.44 -2.32 -20.16
C PHE A 353 7.25 -2.20 -18.86
N PHE A 354 6.66 -2.64 -17.73
CA PHE A 354 7.34 -2.59 -16.44
C PHE A 354 8.50 -3.57 -16.31
N SER A 355 8.36 -4.80 -16.83
CA SER A 355 9.41 -5.80 -16.70
C SER A 355 10.67 -5.44 -17.50
N ASN A 356 10.53 -4.68 -18.59
CA ASN A 356 11.61 -4.49 -19.55
C ASN A 356 12.17 -3.06 -19.58
N GLU A 357 11.30 -2.04 -19.68
CA GLU A 357 11.76 -0.65 -19.90
C GLU A 357 12.03 0.06 -18.58
N PHE A 358 11.14 -0.10 -17.59
CA PHE A 358 11.28 0.53 -16.28
C PHE A 358 12.52 0.00 -15.51
N LEU A 359 12.75 -1.32 -15.53
CA LEU A 359 13.91 -1.93 -14.87
C LEU A 359 15.25 -1.51 -15.50
N GLY A 360 15.25 -1.09 -16.76
CA GLY A 360 16.44 -0.57 -17.45
C GLY A 360 16.91 0.79 -16.90
N LEU A 361 15.97 1.65 -16.47
CA LEU A 361 16.24 3.01 -15.99
C LEU A 361 16.65 3.05 -14.50
N TYR A 362 16.11 2.15 -13.67
CA TYR A 362 16.37 2.12 -12.23
C TYR A 362 17.01 0.79 -11.81
N LYS A 363 18.34 0.69 -11.96
CA LYS A 363 19.15 -0.50 -11.64
C LYS A 363 19.19 -0.88 -10.14
N THR A 364 18.54 -0.13 -9.25
CA THR A 364 18.57 -0.39 -7.80
C THR A 364 17.49 -1.39 -7.40
N GLY A 365 17.93 -2.45 -6.73
CA GLY A 365 17.12 -3.65 -6.56
C GLY A 365 15.83 -3.48 -5.76
N ARG A 366 14.78 -4.08 -6.31
CA ARG A 366 13.65 -4.77 -5.67
C ARG A 366 12.57 -3.93 -4.98
N ASP A 367 11.36 -4.11 -5.51
CA ASP A 367 10.05 -4.21 -4.84
C ASP A 367 9.16 -2.96 -4.68
N TYR A 368 9.51 -1.77 -5.16
CA TYR A 368 8.64 -0.58 -5.02
C TYR A 368 8.01 -0.07 -6.33
N TYR A 369 8.23 -0.80 -7.43
CA TYR A 369 8.14 -0.30 -8.81
C TYR A 369 6.77 -0.41 -9.50
N HIS A 370 5.68 -0.49 -8.74
CA HIS A 370 4.40 -0.93 -9.31
C HIS A 370 3.20 -0.05 -9.02
N GLN A 371 3.31 0.94 -8.15
CA GLN A 371 2.14 1.72 -7.75
C GLN A 371 1.96 2.92 -8.68
N ILE A 372 2.95 3.79 -8.74
CA ILE A 372 2.79 5.18 -9.19
C ILE A 372 2.59 5.32 -10.71
N THR A 373 3.27 4.50 -11.51
CA THR A 373 3.30 4.57 -12.98
C THR A 373 2.13 3.85 -13.66
N ARG A 374 1.32 3.13 -12.89
CA ARG A 374 0.19 2.37 -13.41
C ARG A 374 -1.07 3.20 -13.54
N TYR A 375 -1.27 4.19 -12.68
CA TYR A 375 -2.60 4.77 -12.51
C TYR A 375 -3.04 5.57 -13.73
N LEU A 376 -2.24 6.49 -14.27
CA LEU A 376 -2.68 7.30 -15.41
C LEU A 376 -3.07 6.44 -16.61
N GLY A 377 -2.21 5.55 -17.08
CA GLY A 377 -2.53 4.68 -18.22
C GLY A 377 -3.69 3.72 -17.94
N ILE A 378 -3.86 3.26 -16.69
CA ILE A 378 -5.05 2.45 -16.33
C ILE A 378 -6.31 3.31 -16.28
N ILE A 379 -6.25 4.53 -15.76
CA ILE A 379 -7.38 5.45 -15.68
C ILE A 379 -7.81 5.85 -17.10
N GLU A 380 -6.86 6.19 -17.97
CA GLU A 380 -7.11 6.43 -19.39
C GLU A 380 -7.79 5.21 -20.02
N LYS A 381 -7.31 3.99 -19.77
CA LYS A 381 -8.00 2.78 -20.23
C LYS A 381 -9.41 2.65 -19.67
N ILE A 382 -9.61 2.87 -18.37
CA ILE A 382 -10.94 2.80 -17.73
C ILE A 382 -11.91 3.80 -18.36
N ILE A 383 -11.43 5.00 -18.67
CA ILE A 383 -12.25 6.10 -19.22
C ILE A 383 -12.51 5.90 -20.72
N LEU A 384 -11.45 5.60 -21.48
CA LEU A 384 -11.46 5.58 -22.95
C LEU A 384 -11.89 4.24 -23.56
N ASP A 385 -11.74 3.12 -22.84
CA ASP A 385 -11.92 1.79 -23.42
C ASP A 385 -13.31 1.21 -23.09
N GLU A 386 -14.31 1.55 -23.92
CA GLU A 386 -15.60 0.85 -23.93
C GLU A 386 -15.46 -0.59 -24.45
N SER A 387 -14.45 -0.86 -25.29
CA SER A 387 -14.31 -2.10 -26.06
C SER A 387 -13.66 -3.28 -25.32
N LYS A 388 -12.85 -3.03 -24.27
CA LYS A 388 -12.24 -4.11 -23.47
C LYS A 388 -13.21 -4.81 -22.52
N ILE A 389 -14.31 -4.15 -22.13
CA ILE A 389 -15.39 -4.83 -21.40
C ILE A 389 -15.98 -5.94 -22.27
N ASP A 390 -16.15 -5.70 -23.57
CA ASP A 390 -16.62 -6.72 -24.52
C ASP A 390 -15.59 -7.81 -24.84
N ASN A 391 -14.29 -7.48 -24.84
CA ASN A 391 -13.24 -8.50 -25.02
C ASN A 391 -13.07 -9.41 -23.79
N LEU A 392 -13.30 -8.90 -22.57
CA LEU A 392 -13.41 -9.74 -21.37
C LEU A 392 -14.54 -10.77 -21.51
N ARG A 393 -15.68 -10.39 -22.10
CA ARG A 393 -16.79 -11.32 -22.45
C ARG A 393 -16.38 -12.39 -23.47
N SER A 394 -15.54 -12.04 -24.46
CA SER A 394 -15.16 -12.95 -25.56
C SER A 394 -14.06 -13.97 -25.22
N THR A 395 -13.21 -13.65 -24.25
CA THR A 395 -12.05 -14.49 -23.90
C THR A 395 -12.46 -15.62 -22.94
N VAL A 396 -13.46 -15.37 -22.08
CA VAL A 396 -13.99 -16.34 -21.10
C VAL A 396 -14.95 -17.36 -21.75
N GLY A 397 -15.63 -16.98 -22.84
CA GLY A 397 -16.50 -17.90 -23.60
C GLY A 397 -15.78 -18.98 -24.41
N LYS A 398 -14.44 -18.90 -24.57
CA LYS A 398 -13.65 -19.85 -25.37
C LYS A 398 -12.88 -20.89 -24.55
N GLU A 399 -12.82 -20.77 -23.22
CA GLU A 399 -12.13 -21.75 -22.37
C GLU A 399 -13.07 -22.79 -21.72
N ASN A 400 -14.38 -22.72 -21.98
CA ASN A 400 -15.39 -23.67 -21.48
C ASN A 400 -16.15 -24.44 -22.59
N ASN A 401 -15.59 -24.55 -23.79
CA ASN A 401 -16.07 -25.46 -24.84
C ASN A 401 -14.98 -26.45 -25.25
#